data_AF-A0A8A4TF82-F1
#
_entry.id   AF-A0A8A4TF82-F1
#
_cell.length_a   1.000
_cell.length_b   1.000
_cell.length_c   1.000
_cell.angle_alpha   90.00
_cell.angle_beta   90.00
_cell.angle_gamma   90.00
#
_symmetry.space_group_name_H-M   'P 1'
#
loop_
_entity.id
_entity.type
_entity.pdbx_description
1 polymer ?
#
loop_
_entity_poly.entity_id
_entity_poly.type
_entity_poly.pdbx_seq_one_letter_code
_entity_poly.pdbx_strand_id
1 'polypeptide(L)'
;MIDPFEVLGVPRDADDATIRQAYLSLVRQYPPETQKKGFLRIRDAFKAIETENQRIDLALFPPNIESMPSPLDLVEELLESLEPGIPDKKAIQMALSESARRFRLEGHHS
;
A
#
# COMPACT_ATOMS: atom_id res chain seq x y z
N MET A 1 2.44 3.58 7.23
CA MET A 1 1.14 2.97 6.85
C MET A 1 0.50 2.40 8.13
N ILE A 2 -0.82 2.37 8.26
CA ILE A 2 -1.47 1.83 9.48
C ILE A 2 -1.50 0.31 9.42
N ASP A 3 -1.24 -0.35 10.55
CA ASP A 3 -1.29 -1.80 10.70
C ASP A 3 -2.72 -2.35 10.42
N PRO A 4 -2.89 -3.27 9.45
CA PRO A 4 -4.18 -3.90 9.16
C PRO A 4 -4.82 -4.59 10.38
N PHE A 5 -4.02 -5.19 11.26
CA PHE A 5 -4.51 -5.87 12.47
C PHE A 5 -5.10 -4.86 13.47
N GLU A 6 -4.46 -3.70 13.63
CA GLU A 6 -4.98 -2.60 14.45
C GLU A 6 -6.25 -1.99 13.86
N VAL A 7 -6.33 -1.85 12.53
CA VAL A 7 -7.55 -1.32 11.87
C VAL A 7 -8.75 -2.23 12.09
N LEU A 8 -8.54 -3.56 12.05
CA LEU A 8 -9.60 -4.53 12.28
C LEU A 8 -9.82 -4.85 13.77
N GLY A 9 -8.93 -4.41 14.66
CA GLY A 9 -9.01 -4.66 16.09
C GLY A 9 -8.84 -6.15 16.45
N VAL A 10 -8.03 -6.87 15.67
CA VAL A 10 -7.79 -8.31 15.83
C VAL A 10 -6.34 -8.58 16.21
N PRO A 11 -6.05 -9.66 16.96
CA PRO A 11 -4.69 -10.02 17.28
C PRO A 11 -3.94 -10.53 16.04
N ARG A 12 -2.59 -10.52 16.09
CA ARG A 12 -1.74 -10.90 14.95
C ARG A 12 -1.80 -12.38 14.58
N ASP A 13 -2.22 -13.22 15.51
CA ASP A 13 -2.44 -14.66 15.36
C ASP A 13 -3.89 -15.01 14.99
N ALA A 14 -4.74 -14.01 14.70
CA ALA A 14 -6.11 -14.23 14.30
C ALA A 14 -6.22 -15.12 13.05
N ASP A 15 -7.12 -16.10 13.13
CA ASP A 15 -7.48 -16.93 11.99
C ASP A 15 -8.38 -16.19 11.01
N ASP A 16 -8.55 -16.77 9.81
CA ASP A 16 -9.38 -16.16 8.76
C ASP A 16 -10.83 -15.95 9.21
N ALA A 17 -11.35 -16.82 10.09
CA ALA A 17 -12.70 -16.72 10.61
C ALA A 17 -12.86 -15.47 11.49
N THR A 18 -11.91 -15.24 12.40
CA THR A 18 -11.86 -14.08 13.29
C THR A 18 -11.72 -12.79 12.48
N ILE A 19 -10.84 -12.77 11.47
CA ILE A 19 -10.63 -11.61 10.59
C ILE A 19 -11.90 -11.27 9.80
N ARG A 20 -12.58 -12.28 9.22
CA ARG A 20 -13.86 -12.06 8.51
C ARG A 20 -14.96 -11.56 9.44
N GLN A 21 -15.08 -12.12 10.65
CA GLN A 21 -16.08 -11.67 11.62
C GLN A 21 -15.85 -10.22 12.06
N ALA A 22 -14.60 -9.83 12.31
CA ALA A 22 -14.23 -8.46 12.64
C ALA A 22 -14.57 -7.49 11.50
N TYR A 23 -14.22 -7.84 10.25
CA TYR A 23 -14.58 -7.07 9.07
C TYR A 23 -16.10 -6.87 8.94
N LEU A 24 -16.90 -7.93 9.04
CA LEU A 24 -18.36 -7.83 8.96
C LEU A 24 -18.96 -6.96 10.06
N SER A 25 -18.40 -7.04 11.27
CA SER A 25 -18.83 -6.23 12.40
C SER A 25 -18.54 -4.74 12.16
N LEU A 26 -17.35 -4.44 11.64
CA LEU A 26 -16.95 -3.06 11.31
C LEU A 26 -17.73 -2.50 10.12
N VAL A 27 -18.03 -3.29 9.09
CA VAL A 27 -18.87 -2.85 7.96
C VAL A 27 -20.29 -2.49 8.41
N ARG A 28 -20.84 -3.21 9.40
CA ARG A 28 -22.14 -2.86 10.01
C ARG A 28 -22.08 -1.56 10.82
N GLN A 29 -20.96 -1.32 11.51
CA GLN A 29 -20.75 -0.09 12.29
C GLN A 29 -20.43 1.14 11.41
N TYR A 30 -19.77 0.92 10.27
CA TYR A 30 -19.33 1.96 9.33
C TYR A 30 -19.91 1.70 7.93
N PRO A 31 -21.20 2.01 7.70
CA PRO A 31 -21.85 1.77 6.43
C PRO A 31 -21.21 2.59 5.30
N PRO A 32 -21.06 2.02 4.09
CA PRO A 32 -20.44 2.69 2.95
C PRO A 32 -21.22 3.93 2.49
N GLU A 33 -22.53 3.94 2.71
CA GLU A 33 -23.44 5.05 2.38
C GLU A 33 -23.08 6.33 3.17
N THR A 34 -22.72 6.18 4.44
CA THR A 34 -22.60 7.30 5.39
C THR A 34 -21.14 7.65 5.70
N GLN A 35 -20.23 6.67 5.66
CA GLN A 35 -18.84 6.83 6.11
C GLN A 35 -17.83 6.21 5.12
N LYS A 36 -17.84 6.70 3.87
CA LYS A 36 -16.98 6.21 2.78
C LYS A 36 -15.51 6.07 3.14
N LYS A 37 -14.91 7.09 3.79
CA LYS A 37 -13.49 7.08 4.17
C LYS A 37 -13.15 5.98 5.18
N GLY A 38 -14.02 5.78 6.18
CA GLY A 38 -13.85 4.72 7.18
C GLY A 38 -14.00 3.33 6.57
N PHE A 39 -15.02 3.14 5.72
CA PHE A 39 -15.24 1.90 5.00
C PHE A 39 -14.05 1.51 4.11
N LEU A 40 -13.49 2.46 3.35
CA LEU A 40 -12.32 2.20 2.50
C LEU A 40 -11.13 1.70 3.33
N ARG A 41 -10.86 2.33 4.48
CA ARG A 41 -9.77 1.92 5.38
C ARG A 41 -9.97 0.50 5.93
N ILE A 42 -11.18 0.18 6.38
CA ILE A 42 -11.53 -1.16 6.89
C ILE A 42 -11.38 -2.22 5.78
N ARG A 43 -11.88 -1.92 4.59
CA ARG A 43 -11.79 -2.81 3.42
C ARG A 43 -10.35 -3.05 3.01
N ASP A 44 -9.53 -2.01 2.97
CA ASP A 44 -8.14 -2.12 2.52
C ASP A 44 -7.31 -2.90 3.54
N ALA A 45 -7.58 -2.73 4.85
CA ALA A 45 -6.99 -3.56 5.89
C ALA A 45 -7.40 -5.03 5.77
N PHE A 46 -8.70 -5.31 5.56
CA PHE A 46 -9.17 -6.68 5.35
C PHE A 46 -8.50 -7.35 4.16
N LYS A 47 -8.43 -6.68 3.01
CA LYS A 47 -7.75 -7.21 1.81
C LYS A 47 -6.26 -7.49 2.01
N ALA A 48 -5.62 -6.85 2.98
CA ALA A 48 -4.21 -7.07 3.26
C ALA A 48 -3.95 -8.32 4.13
N ILE A 49 -4.95 -8.86 4.83
CA ILE A 49 -4.75 -9.99 5.78
C ILE A 49 -5.85 -11.07 5.74
N GLU A 50 -6.78 -11.01 4.78
CA GLU A 50 -7.92 -11.92 4.64
C GLU A 50 -7.53 -13.40 4.61
N THR A 51 -6.40 -13.71 3.99
CA THR A 51 -5.88 -15.07 3.83
C THR A 51 -4.53 -15.24 4.50
N GLU A 52 -4.20 -16.48 4.85
CA GLU A 52 -2.89 -16.83 5.40
C GLU A 52 -1.73 -16.41 4.49
N ASN A 53 -1.85 -16.63 3.17
CA ASN A 53 -0.84 -16.21 2.21
C ASN A 53 -0.59 -14.70 2.25
N GLN A 54 -1.64 -13.87 2.36
CA GLN A 54 -1.47 -12.42 2.47
C GLN A 54 -0.79 -12.01 3.78
N ARG A 55 -1.04 -12.73 4.89
CA ARG A 55 -0.35 -12.49 6.15
C ARG A 55 1.12 -12.89 6.08
N ILE A 56 1.43 -13.99 5.40
CA ILE A 56 2.81 -14.42 5.12
C ILE A 56 3.51 -13.39 4.25
N ASP A 57 2.89 -12.96 3.14
CA ASP A 57 3.43 -11.92 2.26
C ASP A 57 3.69 -10.62 3.03
N LEU A 58 2.76 -10.20 3.89
CA LEU A 58 2.92 -9.01 4.72
C LEU A 58 4.05 -9.15 5.76
N ALA A 59 4.27 -10.35 6.28
CA ALA A 59 5.33 -10.64 7.25
C ALA A 59 6.72 -10.74 6.59
N LEU A 60 6.78 -11.30 5.38
CA LEU A 60 8.02 -11.44 4.61
C LEU A 60 8.42 -10.14 3.89
N PHE A 61 7.42 -9.39 3.44
CA PHE A 61 7.57 -8.14 2.70
C PHE A 61 6.78 -7.03 3.40
N PRO A 62 7.18 -6.63 4.63
CA PRO A 62 6.56 -5.48 5.26
C PRO A 62 6.74 -4.28 4.33
N PRO A 63 5.72 -3.42 4.17
CA PRO A 63 5.84 -2.19 3.42
C PRO A 63 6.86 -1.30 4.13
N ASN A 64 8.13 -1.46 3.76
CA ASN A 64 9.25 -0.74 4.34
C ASN A 64 9.10 0.74 3.99
N ILE A 65 8.80 1.54 5.01
CA ILE A 65 8.84 3.01 4.90
C ILE A 65 10.31 3.45 4.72
N GLU A 66 11.26 2.66 5.22
CA GLU A 66 12.70 2.94 5.15
C GLU A 66 13.35 2.58 3.81
N SER A 67 12.71 1.74 2.99
CA SER A 67 13.22 1.37 1.66
C SER A 67 12.36 1.90 0.52
N MET A 68 11.36 2.74 0.79
CA MET A 68 10.77 3.55 -0.27
C MET A 68 11.66 4.77 -0.45
N PRO A 69 12.25 5.00 -1.65
CA PRO A 69 12.93 6.25 -1.93
C PRO A 69 11.98 7.39 -1.59
N SER A 70 12.50 8.40 -0.91
CA SER A 70 11.74 9.61 -0.61
C SER A 70 11.12 10.13 -1.91
N PRO A 71 9.95 10.78 -1.85
CA PRO A 71 9.43 11.51 -3.01
C PRO A 71 10.47 12.47 -3.62
N LEU A 72 11.44 12.96 -2.81
CA LEU A 72 12.56 13.75 -3.29
C LEU A 72 13.58 12.90 -4.07
N ASP A 73 13.97 11.73 -3.58
CA ASP A 73 14.92 10.83 -4.25
C ASP A 73 14.38 10.39 -5.63
N LEU A 74 13.07 10.13 -5.72
CA LEU A 74 12.40 9.81 -6.98
C LEU A 74 12.40 10.98 -7.97
N VAL A 75 12.28 12.21 -7.47
CA VAL A 75 12.33 13.42 -8.30
C VAL A 75 13.76 13.67 -8.77
N GLU A 76 14.76 13.42 -7.93
CA GLU A 76 16.17 13.60 -8.26
C GLU A 76 16.62 12.61 -9.35
N GLU A 77 16.30 11.32 -9.19
CA GLU A 77 16.52 10.29 -10.23
C GLU A 77 15.77 10.63 -11.54
N LEU A 78 14.55 11.16 -11.42
CA LEU A 78 13.80 11.61 -12.59
C LEU A 78 14.48 12.78 -13.29
N LEU A 79 14.93 13.80 -12.56
CA LEU A 79 15.64 14.96 -13.12
C LEU A 79 16.93 14.54 -13.82
N GLU A 80 17.64 13.54 -13.30
CA GLU A 80 18.84 12.97 -13.94
C GLU A 80 18.52 12.21 -15.24
N SER A 81 17.33 11.61 -15.33
CA SER A 81 16.88 10.85 -16.51
C SER A 81 16.20 11.69 -17.60
N LEU A 82 15.84 12.93 -17.31
CA LEU A 82 15.15 13.82 -18.25
C LEU A 82 16.15 14.50 -19.19
N GLU A 83 15.93 14.40 -20.50
CA GLU A 83 16.69 15.20 -21.45
C GLU A 83 16.43 16.71 -21.24
N PRO A 84 17.45 17.57 -21.42
CA PRO A 84 17.30 19.01 -21.20
C PRO A 84 16.23 19.63 -22.11
N GLY A 85 15.14 20.05 -21.49
CA GLY A 85 13.97 20.70 -22.10
C GLY A 85 12.83 20.75 -21.10
N ILE A 86 11.87 21.68 -21.23
CA ILE A 86 10.69 21.73 -20.34
C ILE A 86 9.80 20.53 -20.72
N PRO A 87 9.73 19.48 -19.89
CA PRO A 87 8.94 18.31 -20.24
C PRO A 87 7.46 18.66 -20.07
N ASP A 88 6.63 18.20 -21.01
CA ASP A 88 5.20 18.33 -20.83
C ASP A 88 4.70 17.40 -19.72
N LYS A 89 3.48 17.65 -19.24
CA LYS A 89 2.86 16.85 -18.17
C LYS A 89 2.85 15.34 -18.47
N LYS A 90 2.75 14.96 -19.75
CA LYS A 90 2.65 13.56 -20.18
C LYS A 90 4.01 12.87 -20.11
N ALA A 91 5.08 13.56 -20.49
CA ALA A 91 6.45 13.10 -20.34
C ALA A 91 6.79 12.85 -18.87
N ILE A 92 6.43 13.78 -17.98
CA ILE A 92 6.63 13.65 -16.53
C ILE A 92 5.84 12.44 -15.98
N GLN A 93 4.56 12.29 -16.36
CA GLN A 93 3.73 11.16 -15.92
C GLN A 93 4.28 9.81 -16.40
N MET A 94 4.77 9.75 -17.64
CA MET A 94 5.31 8.53 -18.22
C MET A 94 6.57 8.11 -17.49
N ALA A 95 7.50 9.03 -17.28
CA ALA A 95 8.73 8.77 -16.55
C ALA A 95 8.48 8.37 -15.08
N LEU A 96 7.58 9.05 -14.36
CA LEU A 96 7.15 8.64 -13.00
C LEU A 96 6.57 7.22 -12.97
N SER A 97 5.74 6.87 -13.95
CA SER A 97 5.14 5.54 -14.03
C SER A 97 6.16 4.45 -14.37
N GLU A 98 7.23 4.82 -15.07
CA GLU A 98 8.32 3.92 -15.47
C GLU A 98 9.31 3.69 -14.33
N SER A 99 9.76 4.76 -13.64
CA SER A 99 10.63 4.64 -12.46
C SER A 99 9.94 3.85 -11.34
N ALA A 100 8.64 4.10 -11.08
CA ALA A 100 7.89 3.32 -10.09
C ALA A 100 7.70 1.84 -10.46
N ARG A 101 7.74 1.50 -11.77
CA ARG A 101 7.72 0.10 -12.24
C ARG A 101 9.10 -0.55 -12.11
N ARG A 102 10.18 0.15 -12.48
CA ARG A 102 11.56 -0.33 -12.32
C ARG A 102 11.86 -0.61 -10.86
N PHE A 103 11.52 0.31 -9.98
CA PHE A 103 11.67 0.13 -8.54
C PHE A 103 10.93 -1.10 -7.99
N ARG A 104 9.76 -1.43 -8.55
CA ARG A 104 8.98 -2.61 -8.15
C ARG A 104 9.58 -3.92 -8.70
N LEU A 105 10.32 -3.87 -9.80
CA LEU A 105 10.92 -5.04 -10.45
C LEU A 105 12.34 -5.30 -9.94
N GLU A 106 13.09 -4.26 -9.58
CA GLU A 106 14.44 -4.30 -9.01
C GLU A 106 14.43 -4.45 -7.50
N GLY A 107 13.47 -5.20 -6.95
CA GLY A 107 13.50 -5.56 -5.54
C GLY A 107 14.72 -6.43 -5.23
N HIS A 108 15.90 -5.83 -4.98
CA HIS A 108 17.01 -6.46 -4.30
C HIS A 108 18.25 -5.59 -4.04
N HIS A 109 18.83 -5.86 -2.86
CA HIS A 109 20.25 -5.74 -2.46
C HIS A 109 20.82 -4.34 -2.21
N SER A 110 20.68 -3.87 -0.97
CA SER A 110 21.82 -3.70 -0.05
C SER A 110 21.35 -3.70 1.39
#